data_AF-A0A6A5SC21-F1
#
_entry.id   AF-A0A6A5SC21-F1
#
_cell.length_a   1.000
_cell.length_b   1.000
_cell.length_c   1.000
_cell.angle_alpha   90.00
_cell.angle_beta   90.00
_cell.angle_gamma   90.00
#
_symmetry.space_group_name_H-M   'P 1'
#
loop_
_entity.id
_entity.type
_entity.pdbx_description
1 polymer ?
#
loop_
_entity_poly.entity_id
_entity_poly.type
_entity_poly.pdbx_seq_one_letter_code
_entity_poly.pdbx_strand_id
1 'polypeptide(L)'
;MHAYENDGDMYKPPVYLAPLLYAARGIPFEMQHHFNQLTTLDMNYSSKHPSHMSALFRLPNLECLTLFSAEMSHKEFREAYRLGPSEVNAWECPPESSRVRRLSLCSTLPSQVIDNMLRTCSSLRPFAFNGDVCVHHEPGWFHNVAKSLKIHQGSLERVRLDGAHYDWLIVPSALAG
;
A
#
# COMPACT_ATOMS: atom_id res chain seq x y z
N MET A 1 -33.32 -21.64 -13.00
CA MET A 1 -32.42 -20.84 -13.87
C MET A 1 -32.58 -19.39 -13.45
N HIS A 2 -31.82 -18.94 -12.45
CA HIS A 2 -31.74 -17.53 -12.08
C HIS A 2 -30.26 -17.18 -12.05
N ALA A 3 -29.78 -16.72 -13.20
CA ALA A 3 -28.49 -16.06 -13.32
C ALA A 3 -28.70 -14.59 -12.96
N TYR A 4 -28.44 -14.27 -11.70
CA TYR A 4 -28.03 -12.94 -11.28
C TYR A 4 -26.68 -13.11 -10.60
N GLU A 5 -25.65 -13.39 -11.40
CA GLU A 5 -24.28 -13.15 -10.97
C GLU A 5 -24.11 -11.64 -10.88
N ASN A 6 -24.24 -11.14 -9.66
CA ASN A 6 -24.02 -9.75 -9.29
C ASN A 6 -22.55 -9.38 -9.52
N ASP A 7 -22.27 -8.62 -10.58
CA ASP A 7 -21.03 -7.85 -10.73
C ASP A 7 -20.87 -6.76 -9.63
N GLY A 8 -21.86 -6.59 -8.74
CA GLY A 8 -21.87 -5.61 -7.66
C GLY A 8 -21.14 -6.00 -6.37
N ASP A 9 -20.73 -7.27 -6.21
CA ASP A 9 -20.02 -7.73 -5.01
C ASP A 9 -18.47 -7.67 -5.13
N MET A 10 -17.94 -7.27 -6.29
CA MET A 10 -16.50 -7.31 -6.56
C MET A 10 -15.69 -6.21 -5.84
N TYR A 11 -16.36 -5.26 -5.17
CA TYR A 11 -15.75 -4.07 -4.57
C TYR A 11 -15.65 -4.09 -3.04
N LYS A 12 -16.01 -5.19 -2.37
CA LYS A 12 -15.97 -5.22 -0.90
C LYS A 12 -14.58 -5.64 -0.42
N PRO A 13 -13.94 -4.89 0.50
CA PRO A 13 -12.75 -5.37 1.18
C PRO A 13 -13.06 -6.68 1.90
N PRO A 14 -12.05 -7.54 2.13
CA PRO A 14 -12.24 -8.77 2.90
C PRO A 14 -13.01 -8.50 4.20
N VAL A 15 -14.04 -9.30 4.49
CA VAL A 15 -14.99 -9.05 5.59
C VAL A 15 -14.28 -8.85 6.94
N TYR A 16 -13.18 -9.58 7.16
CA TYR A 16 -12.38 -9.47 8.38
C TYR A 16 -11.70 -8.11 8.56
N LEU A 17 -11.55 -7.30 7.50
CA LEU A 17 -11.00 -5.95 7.55
C LEU A 17 -12.05 -4.87 7.78
N ALA A 18 -13.34 -5.18 7.63
CA ALA A 18 -14.41 -4.19 7.74
C ALA A 18 -14.35 -3.41 9.06
N PRO A 19 -14.22 -4.03 10.25
CA PRO A 19 -14.15 -3.28 11.51
C PRO A 19 -12.98 -2.29 11.54
N LEU A 20 -11.81 -2.70 11.03
CA LEU A 20 -10.60 -1.89 11.02
C LEU A 20 -10.72 -0.71 10.05
N LEU A 21 -11.23 -0.96 8.84
CA LEU A 21 -11.41 0.07 7.82
C LEU A 21 -12.50 1.08 8.22
N TYR A 22 -13.56 0.64 8.89
CA TYR A 22 -14.59 1.53 9.42
C TYR A 22 -14.02 2.42 10.52
N ALA A 23 -13.33 1.83 11.49
CA ALA A 23 -12.69 2.58 12.58
C ALA A 23 -11.66 3.58 12.06
N ALA A 24 -10.88 3.21 11.04
CA ALA A 24 -9.91 4.10 10.42
C ALA A 24 -10.56 5.28 9.67
N ARG A 25 -11.78 5.09 9.14
CA ARG A 25 -12.61 6.17 8.58
C ARG A 25 -13.37 6.99 9.63
N GLY A 26 -13.33 6.59 10.89
CA GLY A 26 -14.14 7.20 11.95
C GLY A 26 -15.63 6.85 11.87
N ILE A 27 -15.98 5.74 11.21
CA ILE A 27 -17.35 5.26 11.06
C ILE A 27 -17.61 4.19 12.14
N PRO A 28 -18.69 4.28 12.93
CA PRO A 28 -19.06 3.23 13.88
C PRO A 28 -19.32 1.89 13.18
N PHE A 29 -18.80 0.78 13.72
CA PHE A 29 -19.00 -0.57 13.18
C PHE A 29 -19.54 -1.50 14.27
N GLU A 30 -20.87 -1.69 14.33
CA GLU A 30 -21.64 -2.58 15.24
C GLU A 30 -21.42 -2.39 16.76
N MET A 31 -20.19 -2.10 17.21
CA MET A 31 -19.74 -1.60 18.50
C MET A 31 -18.66 -0.50 18.28
N GLN A 32 -18.46 0.41 19.24
CA GLN A 32 -17.44 1.47 19.14
C GLN A 32 -16.01 0.91 19.29
N HIS A 33 -15.54 0.18 18.28
CA HIS A 33 -14.16 -0.31 18.23
C HIS A 33 -13.23 0.85 17.88
N HIS A 34 -12.39 1.23 18.84
CA HIS A 34 -11.34 2.22 18.64
C HIS A 34 -9.98 1.54 18.69
N PHE A 35 -9.21 1.66 17.61
CA PHE A 35 -7.84 1.15 17.53
C PHE A 35 -6.81 2.21 17.97
N ASN A 36 -7.14 2.97 19.02
CA ASN A 36 -6.29 4.08 19.49
C ASN A 36 -4.96 3.62 20.07
N GLN A 37 -4.76 2.34 20.35
CA GLN A 37 -3.48 1.80 20.83
C GLN A 37 -2.76 0.97 19.77
N LEU A 38 -3.32 0.86 18.55
CA LEU A 38 -2.74 0.07 17.47
C LEU A 38 -1.56 0.83 16.84
N THR A 39 -0.35 0.37 17.13
CA THR A 39 0.89 0.97 16.61
C THR A 39 1.52 0.18 15.47
N THR A 40 1.22 -1.11 15.40
CA THR A 40 1.74 -2.04 14.41
C THR A 40 0.59 -2.86 13.84
N LEU A 41 0.53 -2.95 12.51
CA LEU A 41 -0.44 -3.74 11.78
C LEU A 41 0.27 -4.55 10.71
N ASP A 42 0.23 -5.87 10.86
CA ASP A 42 0.68 -6.82 9.85
C ASP A 42 -0.54 -7.56 9.33
N MET A 43 -0.79 -7.51 8.03
CA MET A 43 -2.01 -8.11 7.47
C MET A 43 -1.84 -8.65 6.06
N ASN A 44 -2.57 -9.74 5.81
CA ASN A 44 -2.78 -10.26 4.46
C ASN A 44 -3.78 -9.35 3.73
N TYR A 45 -3.36 -8.77 2.63
CA TYR A 45 -4.17 -7.95 1.75
C TYR A 45 -4.14 -8.47 0.32
N SER A 46 -5.13 -9.29 -0.02
CA SER A 46 -5.38 -9.78 -1.37
C SER A 46 -6.64 -9.10 -1.92
N SER A 47 -6.48 -7.91 -2.50
CA SER A 47 -7.56 -7.22 -3.20
C SER A 47 -7.08 -6.62 -4.51
N LYS A 48 -7.95 -6.65 -5.51
CA LYS A 48 -7.75 -5.98 -6.80
C LYS A 48 -7.88 -4.46 -6.73
N HIS A 49 -8.35 -3.94 -5.59
CA HIS A 49 -8.58 -2.52 -5.34
C HIS A 49 -7.69 -2.02 -4.21
N PRO A 50 -6.39 -1.76 -4.46
CA PRO A 50 -5.48 -1.28 -3.44
C PRO A 50 -5.95 -0.04 -2.68
N SER A 51 -6.74 0.83 -3.30
CA SER A 51 -7.29 2.04 -2.66
C SER A 51 -8.09 1.76 -1.38
N HIS A 52 -8.69 0.58 -1.20
CA HIS A 52 -9.44 0.28 0.03
C HIS A 52 -8.58 0.33 1.29
N MET A 53 -7.27 0.09 1.16
CA MET A 53 -6.37 0.13 2.30
C MET A 53 -5.91 1.55 2.66
N SER A 54 -6.23 2.55 1.82
CA SER A 54 -5.89 3.96 2.09
C SER A 54 -6.37 4.37 3.48
N ALA A 55 -7.59 4.00 3.87
CA ALA A 55 -8.15 4.30 5.18
C ALA A 55 -7.24 3.89 6.35
N LEU A 56 -6.47 2.80 6.25
CA LEU A 56 -5.56 2.34 7.32
C LEU A 56 -4.53 3.40 7.72
N PHE A 57 -4.11 4.25 6.78
CA PHE A 57 -3.15 5.32 7.03
C PHE A 57 -3.71 6.42 7.95
N ARG A 58 -5.04 6.48 8.16
CA ARG A 58 -5.72 7.40 9.08
C ARG A 58 -5.72 6.92 10.53
N LEU A 59 -5.28 5.69 10.80
CA LEU A 59 -5.24 5.16 12.17
C LEU A 59 -4.29 6.02 13.02
N PRO A 60 -4.78 6.62 14.12
CA PRO A 60 -4.14 7.79 14.74
C PRO A 60 -2.78 7.49 15.38
N ASN A 61 -2.50 6.23 15.71
CA ASN A 61 -1.26 5.80 16.33
C ASN A 61 -0.53 4.72 15.54
N LEU A 62 -0.97 4.41 14.32
CA LEU A 62 -0.31 3.42 13.49
C LEU A 62 1.03 3.95 13.00
N GLU A 63 2.12 3.32 13.43
CA GLU A 63 3.48 3.68 13.05
C GLU A 63 4.10 2.66 12.09
N CYS A 64 3.60 1.42 12.09
CA CYS A 64 4.20 0.30 11.37
C CYS A 64 3.12 -0.44 10.60
N LEU A 65 3.26 -0.51 9.29
CA LEU A 65 2.34 -1.19 8.41
C LEU A 65 3.10 -2.21 7.55
N THR A 66 2.74 -3.47 7.71
CA THR A 66 3.16 -4.55 6.82
C THR A 66 1.96 -5.09 6.06
N LEU A 67 2.04 -5.01 4.73
CA LEU A 67 1.05 -5.59 3.84
C LEU A 67 1.70 -6.74 3.11
N PHE A 68 1.16 -7.94 3.26
CA PHE A 68 1.58 -9.09 2.48
C PHE A 68 0.39 -9.64 1.68
N SER A 69 0.63 -10.14 0.48
CA SER A 69 -0.39 -10.82 -0.31
C SER A 69 0.15 -12.15 -0.77
N ALA A 70 -0.73 -13.12 -1.01
CA ALA A 70 -0.39 -14.21 -1.91
C ALA A 70 -0.02 -13.62 -3.28
N GLU A 71 0.88 -14.31 -4.00
CA GLU A 71 1.29 -13.93 -5.35
C GLU A 71 0.04 -13.71 -6.22
N MET A 72 -0.10 -12.50 -6.77
CA MET A 72 -1.15 -12.23 -7.75
C MET A 72 -0.79 -12.95 -9.05
N SER A 73 -1.76 -13.59 -9.68
CA SER A 73 -1.56 -14.07 -11.04
C SER A 73 -1.26 -12.89 -11.98
N HIS A 74 -0.53 -13.13 -13.07
CA HIS A 74 -0.29 -12.12 -14.11
C HIS A 74 -1.58 -11.44 -14.60
N LYS A 75 -2.70 -12.16 -14.62
CA LYS A 75 -4.00 -11.62 -15.03
C LYS A 75 -4.50 -10.59 -14.01
N GLU A 76 -4.47 -10.92 -12.73
CA GLU A 76 -4.90 -10.02 -11.64
C GLU A 76 -4.02 -8.77 -11.56
N PHE A 77 -2.71 -8.92 -11.75
CA PHE A 77 -1.80 -7.77 -11.81
C PHE A 77 -2.17 -6.82 -12.96
N ARG A 78 -2.41 -7.34 -14.17
CA ARG A 78 -2.82 -6.50 -15.32
C ARG A 78 -4.16 -5.81 -15.08
N GLU A 79 -5.10 -6.47 -14.42
CA GLU A 79 -6.37 -5.86 -14.03
C GLU A 79 -6.15 -4.71 -13.05
N ALA A 80 -5.37 -4.93 -11.98
CA ALA A 80 -5.02 -3.88 -11.01
C ALA A 80 -4.26 -2.71 -11.67
N TYR A 81 -3.31 -2.99 -12.56
CA TYR A 81 -2.59 -1.97 -13.32
C TYR A 81 -3.52 -1.13 -14.21
N ARG A 82 -4.48 -1.76 -14.91
CA ARG A 82 -5.49 -1.06 -15.70
C ARG A 82 -6.40 -0.17 -14.86
N LEU A 83 -6.69 -0.59 -13.62
CA LEU A 83 -7.46 0.20 -12.67
C LEU A 83 -6.65 1.36 -12.07
N GLY A 84 -5.32 1.41 -12.27
CA GLY A 84 -4.40 2.39 -11.68
C GLY A 84 -4.95 3.81 -11.53
N PRO A 85 -5.43 4.47 -12.61
CA PRO A 85 -6.00 5.82 -12.50
C PRO A 85 -7.22 5.92 -11.57
N SER A 86 -8.09 4.91 -11.58
CA SER A 86 -9.26 4.85 -10.70
C SER A 86 -8.85 4.62 -9.24
N GLU A 87 -7.86 3.76 -9.01
CA GLU A 87 -7.28 3.49 -7.68
C GLU A 87 -6.59 4.73 -7.11
N VAL A 88 -5.91 5.50 -7.96
CA VAL A 88 -5.28 6.76 -7.56
C VAL A 88 -6.33 7.78 -7.15
N ASN A 89 -7.41 7.92 -7.93
CA ASN A 89 -8.50 8.84 -7.63
C ASN A 89 -9.32 8.43 -6.40
N ALA A 90 -9.41 7.12 -6.12
CA ALA A 90 -10.10 6.58 -4.96
C ALA A 90 -9.25 6.64 -3.67
N TRP A 91 -8.01 7.13 -3.73
CA TRP A 91 -7.14 7.20 -2.55
C TRP A 91 -7.65 8.27 -1.57
N GLU A 92 -8.18 7.82 -0.42
CA GLU A 92 -8.87 8.70 0.53
C GLU A 92 -7.92 9.54 1.40
N CYS A 93 -6.65 9.17 1.48
CA CYS A 93 -5.71 9.78 2.42
C CYS A 93 -4.91 10.92 1.79
N PRO A 94 -4.94 12.14 2.37
CA PRO A 94 -4.11 13.23 1.91
C PRO A 94 -2.61 12.91 2.06
N PRO A 95 -1.75 13.56 1.26
CA PRO A 95 -0.31 13.54 1.48
C PRO A 95 0.06 13.99 2.90
N GLU A 96 1.12 13.40 3.45
CA GLU A 96 1.71 13.73 4.75
C GLU A 96 0.75 13.64 5.94
N SER A 97 -0.39 12.94 5.79
CA SER A 97 -1.41 12.84 6.82
C SER A 97 -1.18 11.68 7.80
N SER A 98 -0.36 10.70 7.43
CA SER A 98 -0.19 9.48 8.21
C SER A 98 1.04 9.51 9.11
N ARG A 99 0.90 8.84 10.27
CA ARG A 99 1.99 8.59 11.21
C ARG A 99 2.78 7.32 10.92
N VAL A 100 2.45 6.59 9.85
CA VAL A 100 3.22 5.41 9.44
C VAL A 100 4.65 5.85 9.13
N ARG A 101 5.61 5.29 9.88
CA ARG A 101 7.05 5.51 9.72
C ARG A 101 7.75 4.28 9.16
N ARG A 102 7.19 3.09 9.35
CA ARG A 102 7.72 1.82 8.82
C ARG A 102 6.70 1.22 7.87
N LEU A 103 7.06 1.09 6.60
CA LEU A 103 6.20 0.50 5.57
C LEU A 103 6.91 -0.69 4.93
N SER A 104 6.29 -1.86 5.03
CA SER A 104 6.78 -3.09 4.42
C SER A 104 5.71 -3.67 3.51
N LEU A 105 6.05 -3.88 2.24
CA LEU A 105 5.13 -4.33 1.20
C LEU A 105 5.66 -5.63 0.61
N CYS A 106 4.97 -6.73 0.86
CA CYS A 106 5.23 -8.05 0.28
C CYS A 106 4.09 -8.40 -0.68
N SER A 107 3.97 -7.67 -1.78
CA SER A 107 2.83 -7.81 -2.70
C SER A 107 3.12 -7.25 -4.08
N THR A 108 2.26 -7.58 -5.03
CA THR A 108 2.29 -7.03 -6.38
C THR A 108 1.39 -5.80 -6.47
N LEU A 109 1.96 -4.59 -6.37
CA LEU A 109 1.22 -3.33 -6.45
C LEU A 109 1.72 -2.45 -7.61
N PRO A 110 0.81 -1.78 -8.35
CA PRO A 110 1.21 -0.77 -9.34
C PRO A 110 2.02 0.37 -8.70
N SER A 111 2.98 0.93 -9.43
CA SER A 111 3.88 1.95 -8.86
C SER A 111 3.13 3.21 -8.39
N GLN A 112 2.02 3.56 -9.04
CA GLN A 112 1.16 4.70 -8.68
C GLN A 112 0.48 4.52 -7.31
N VAL A 113 0.08 3.30 -6.97
CA VAL A 113 -0.50 2.99 -5.65
C VAL A 113 0.57 3.15 -4.57
N ILE A 114 1.78 2.67 -4.84
CA ILE A 114 2.90 2.81 -3.92
C ILE A 114 3.29 4.28 -3.78
N ASP A 115 3.28 5.08 -4.85
CA ASP A 115 3.49 6.53 -4.77
C ASP A 115 2.49 7.17 -3.79
N ASN A 116 1.20 6.84 -3.88
CA ASN A 116 0.19 7.33 -2.95
C ASN A 116 0.46 6.91 -1.50
N MET A 117 0.83 5.65 -1.26
CA MET A 117 1.22 5.17 0.08
C MET A 117 2.40 5.97 0.63
N LEU A 118 3.44 6.14 -0.17
CA LEU A 118 4.65 6.87 0.21
C LEU A 118 4.35 8.33 0.49
N ARG A 119 3.56 9.00 -0.36
CA ARG A 119 3.14 10.39 -0.16
C ARG A 119 2.27 10.58 1.06
N THR A 120 1.47 9.58 1.42
CA THR A 120 0.57 9.63 2.58
C THR A 120 1.36 9.65 3.90
N CYS A 121 2.50 8.96 3.96
CA CYS A 121 3.39 8.98 5.11
C CYS A 121 4.01 10.38 5.29
N SER A 122 4.06 10.88 6.53
CA SER A 122 4.71 12.17 6.85
C SER A 122 6.22 12.07 7.09
N SER A 123 6.69 10.92 7.58
CA SER A 123 8.12 10.71 7.88
C SER A 123 8.46 9.23 7.81
N LEU A 124 8.67 8.74 6.59
CA LEU A 124 9.03 7.35 6.36
C LEU A 124 10.51 7.12 6.71
N ARG A 125 10.80 6.03 7.43
CA ARG A 125 12.12 5.68 7.93
C ARG A 125 12.63 4.39 7.28
N PRO A 126 12.26 3.16 7.72
CA PRO A 126 12.47 1.99 6.91
C PRO A 126 11.32 1.82 5.91
N PHE A 127 11.71 1.66 4.65
CA PHE A 127 10.85 1.16 3.59
C PHE A 127 11.38 -0.18 3.10
N ALA A 128 10.50 -1.17 3.03
CA ALA A 128 10.79 -2.45 2.41
C ALA A 128 9.73 -2.77 1.36
N PHE A 129 10.17 -3.16 0.19
CA PHE A 129 9.34 -3.71 -0.86
C PHE A 129 9.92 -5.06 -1.28
N ASN A 130 9.08 -6.09 -1.27
CA ASN A 130 9.35 -7.41 -1.78
C ASN A 130 8.24 -7.76 -2.77
N GLY A 131 8.50 -7.47 -4.04
CA GLY A 131 7.55 -7.68 -5.12
C GLY A 131 7.76 -8.99 -5.83
N ASP A 132 6.72 -9.43 -6.51
CA ASP A 132 6.78 -10.56 -7.43
C ASP A 132 7.30 -10.13 -8.82
N VAL A 133 7.70 -11.10 -9.67
CA VAL A 133 8.17 -10.94 -11.05
C VAL A 133 7.27 -10.04 -11.89
N CYS A 134 5.97 -10.01 -11.58
CA CYS A 134 4.98 -9.16 -12.21
C CYS A 134 5.35 -7.65 -12.21
N VAL A 135 6.09 -7.14 -11.22
CA VAL A 135 6.46 -5.71 -11.17
C VAL A 135 7.35 -5.30 -12.34
N HIS A 136 8.11 -6.23 -12.92
CA HIS A 136 8.94 -5.99 -14.09
C HIS A 136 8.11 -5.78 -15.37
N HIS A 137 6.81 -6.06 -15.34
CA HIS A 137 5.90 -5.80 -16.45
C HIS A 137 5.35 -4.37 -16.48
N GLU A 138 5.56 -3.57 -15.43
CA GLU A 138 5.26 -2.15 -15.43
C GLU A 138 6.52 -1.33 -15.81
N PRO A 139 6.56 -0.71 -17.00
CA PRO A 139 7.72 0.07 -17.41
C PRO A 139 8.01 1.21 -16.45
N GLY A 140 9.25 1.29 -15.96
CA GLY A 140 9.68 2.35 -15.06
C GLY A 140 9.19 2.22 -13.62
N TRP A 141 8.63 1.07 -13.22
CA TRP A 141 8.14 0.83 -11.86
C TRP A 141 9.14 1.27 -10.78
N PHE A 142 10.39 0.79 -10.86
CA PHE A 142 11.44 1.11 -9.88
C PHE A 142 11.82 2.59 -9.91
N HIS A 143 11.83 3.21 -11.09
CA HIS A 143 12.10 4.63 -11.23
C HIS A 143 11.02 5.47 -10.55
N ASN A 144 9.74 5.11 -10.75
CA ASN A 144 8.61 5.80 -10.13
C ASN A 144 8.67 5.68 -8.61
N VAL A 145 8.86 4.47 -8.08
CA VAL A 145 8.96 4.25 -6.63
C VAL A 145 10.18 4.97 -6.04
N ALA A 146 11.33 4.94 -6.70
CA ALA A 146 12.53 5.66 -6.26
C ALA A 146 12.30 7.18 -6.24
N LYS A 147 11.60 7.73 -7.25
CA LYS A 147 11.21 9.14 -7.30
C LYS A 147 10.28 9.51 -6.14
N SER A 148 9.32 8.65 -5.80
CA SER A 148 8.44 8.84 -4.64
C SER A 148 9.22 8.79 -3.33
N LEU A 149 10.18 7.87 -3.18
CA LEU A 149 11.01 7.78 -1.98
C LEU A 149 11.88 9.02 -1.75
N LYS A 150 12.24 9.78 -2.80
CA LYS A 150 13.00 11.04 -2.66
C LYS A 150 12.27 12.07 -1.77
N ILE A 151 10.93 12.04 -1.67
CA ILE A 151 10.20 12.95 -0.76
C ILE A 151 10.58 12.72 0.72
N HIS A 152 11.04 11.52 1.05
CA HIS A 152 11.44 11.11 2.40
C HIS A 152 12.94 11.19 2.64
N GLN A 153 13.73 11.79 1.73
CA GLN A 153 15.20 11.81 1.82
C GLN A 153 15.76 12.31 3.17
N GLY A 154 15.02 13.17 3.89
CA GLY A 154 15.42 13.69 5.20
C GLY A 154 15.11 12.76 6.39
N SER A 155 14.24 11.76 6.22
CA SER A 155 13.86 10.83 7.29
C SER A 155 14.16 9.36 6.98
N LEU A 156 14.43 9.02 5.73
CA LEU A 156 14.60 7.64 5.28
C LEU A 156 15.90 7.06 5.84
N GLU A 157 15.78 6.05 6.69
CA GLU A 157 16.90 5.39 7.36
C GLU A 157 17.38 4.15 6.57
N ARG A 158 16.44 3.45 5.91
CA ARG A 158 16.72 2.19 5.21
C ARG A 158 15.73 1.97 4.07
N VAL A 159 16.24 1.51 2.93
CA VAL A 159 15.43 1.09 1.78
C VAL A 159 15.81 -0.34 1.40
N ARG A 160 14.81 -1.21 1.22
CA ARG A 160 14.97 -2.53 0.60
C ARG A 160 13.99 -2.64 -0.56
N LEU A 161 14.48 -2.98 -1.74
CA LEU A 161 13.69 -3.27 -2.93
C LEU A 161 14.12 -4.64 -3.45
N ASP A 162 13.39 -5.69 -3.09
CA ASP A 162 13.63 -7.03 -3.62
C ASP A 162 12.87 -7.17 -4.95
N GLY A 163 13.64 -7.33 -6.02
CA GLY A 163 13.20 -7.69 -7.35
C GLY A 163 14.44 -8.17 -8.10
N ALA A 164 14.72 -9.47 -8.01
CA ALA A 164 15.86 -10.16 -8.64
C ALA A 164 17.23 -9.43 -8.56
N HIS A 165 18.14 -9.92 -7.70
CA HIS A 165 19.58 -9.60 -7.78
C HIS A 165 19.98 -8.09 -7.71
N TYR A 166 19.48 -7.34 -6.74
CA TYR A 166 20.17 -6.13 -6.29
C TYR A 166 20.60 -6.30 -4.83
N ASP A 167 21.86 -6.69 -4.65
CA ASP A 167 22.56 -6.60 -3.37
C ASP A 167 22.46 -5.16 -2.85
N TRP A 168 21.97 -5.02 -1.62
CA TRP A 168 22.14 -3.90 -0.69
C TRP A 168 22.43 -2.52 -1.32
N LEU A 169 21.39 -1.77 -1.68
CA LEU A 169 21.53 -0.32 -1.75
C LEU A 169 21.46 0.24 -0.33
N ILE A 170 22.60 0.19 0.40
CA ILE A 170 22.89 1.21 1.41
C ILE A 170 22.76 2.52 0.65
N VAL A 171 21.74 3.34 0.93
CA VAL A 171 21.42 4.60 0.23
C VAL A 171 22.74 5.30 -0.13
N PRO A 172 23.28 5.13 -1.35
CA PRO A 172 24.46 5.83 -1.73
C PRO A 172 23.98 7.22 -2.06
N SER A 173 24.85 8.20 -1.93
CA SER A 173 24.70 9.60 -2.31
C SER A 173 24.20 9.85 -3.75
N ALA A 174 23.83 8.81 -4.50
CA ALA A 174 23.25 8.80 -5.84
C ALA A 174 21.80 9.32 -5.95
N LEU A 175 21.13 9.66 -4.83
CA LEU A 175 19.89 10.46 -4.87
C LEU A 175 20.13 11.97 -4.91
N ALA A 176 21.39 12.44 -4.82
CA ALA A 176 21.78 13.85 -4.84
C ALA A 176 21.96 14.46 -6.25
N GLY A 177 21.39 13.83 -7.28
CA GLY A 177 21.29 14.35 -8.65
C GLY A 177 19.89 14.83 -8.97
#